data_AF-A0A519TEX7-F1
#
_entry.id   AF-A0A519TEX7-F1
#
_cell.length_a   1.000
_cell.length_b   1.000
_cell.length_c   1.000
_cell.angle_alpha   90.00
_cell.angle_beta   90.00
_cell.angle_gamma   90.00
#
_symmetry.space_group_name_H-M   'P 1'
#
loop_
_entity.id
_entity.type
_entity.pdbx_description
1 polymer ?
#
loop_
_entity_poly.entity_id
_entity_poly.type
_entity_poly.pdbx_seq_one_letter_code
_entity_poly.pdbx_strand_id
1 'polypeptide(L)'
;GMDVFIEKPEDARNSIMSALNGIQKANALRPGTLFVRAFFNAKADEIVNIFRTGPAEQKQQLVTMLSDADPDDLAKYQTLLKQ
;
A
#
# COMPACT_ATOMS: atom_id res chain seq x y z
N GLY A 1 11.82 4.58 -4.85
CA GLY A 1 10.95 4.73 -6.02
C GLY A 1 11.01 3.44 -6.83
N MET A 2 10.03 3.16 -7.68
CA MET A 2 9.90 1.87 -8.39
C MET A 2 11.16 1.45 -9.17
N ASP A 3 12.02 2.40 -9.58
CA ASP A 3 13.35 2.12 -10.16
C ASP A 3 14.29 1.38 -9.20
N VAL A 4 14.19 1.66 -7.90
CA VAL A 4 14.94 0.97 -6.83
C VAL A 4 14.38 -0.43 -6.58
N PHE A 5 13.13 -0.73 -6.95
CA PHE A 5 12.55 -2.06 -6.70
C PHE A 5 13.26 -3.15 -7.50
N ILE A 6 13.75 -2.84 -8.71
CA ILE A 6 14.48 -3.78 -9.55
C ILE A 6 15.83 -4.15 -8.91
N GLU A 7 16.49 -3.18 -8.26
CA GLU A 7 17.82 -3.37 -7.66
C GLU A 7 17.76 -3.82 -6.19
N LYS A 8 16.81 -3.29 -5.42
CA LYS A 8 16.69 -3.42 -3.96
C LYS A 8 15.21 -3.48 -3.53
N PRO A 9 14.55 -4.64 -3.72
CA PRO A 9 13.11 -4.78 -3.46
C PRO A 9 12.72 -4.55 -2.00
N GLU A 10 13.56 -4.94 -1.03
CA GLU A 10 13.29 -4.70 0.40
C GLU A 10 13.32 -3.21 0.77
N ASP A 11 14.35 -2.48 0.33
CA ASP A 11 14.45 -1.04 0.58
C ASP A 11 13.29 -0.28 -0.07
N ALA A 12 12.88 -0.70 -1.27
CA ALA A 12 11.73 -0.14 -1.94
C ALA A 12 10.43 -0.37 -1.15
N ARG A 13 10.19 -1.58 -0.64
CA ARG A 13 9.02 -1.89 0.21
C ARG A 13 9.02 -1.07 1.50
N ASN A 14 10.16 -0.97 2.17
CA ASN A 14 10.28 -0.16 3.40
C ASN A 14 9.99 1.32 3.15
N SER A 15 10.52 1.87 2.05
CA SER A 15 10.26 3.25 1.64
C SER A 15 8.78 3.49 1.31
N ILE A 16 8.14 2.57 0.58
CA ILE A 16 6.72 2.64 0.28
C ILE A 16 5.88 2.55 1.55
N MET A 17 6.22 1.65 2.48
CA MET A 17 5.49 1.53 3.75
C MET A 17 5.56 2.81 4.60
N SER A 18 6.72 3.47 4.60
CA SER A 18 6.88 4.77 5.25
C SER A 18 6.01 5.85 4.60
N ALA A 19 5.95 5.89 3.26
CA ALA A 19 5.08 6.82 2.54
C ALA A 19 3.58 6.56 2.81
N LEU A 20 3.17 5.29 2.81
CA LEU A 20 1.79 4.89 3.09
C LEU A 20 1.36 5.25 4.51
N ASN A 21 2.24 5.14 5.51
CA ASN A 21 1.98 5.64 6.86
C ASN A 21 1.66 7.15 6.88
N GLY A 22 2.33 7.95 6.05
CA GLY A 22 2.04 9.37 5.90
C GLY A 22 0.64 9.62 5.32
N ILE A 23 0.26 8.84 4.31
CA ILE A 23 -1.06 8.91 3.68
C ILE A 23 -2.14 8.46 4.66
N GLN A 24 -1.91 7.40 5.43
CA GLN A 24 -2.85 6.94 6.46
C GLN A 24 -3.09 8.02 7.50
N LYS A 25 -2.04 8.70 7.98
CA LYS A 25 -2.19 9.84 8.91
C LYS A 25 -2.99 10.98 8.29
N ALA A 26 -2.74 11.31 7.02
CA ALA A 26 -3.51 12.33 6.31
C ALA A 26 -5.00 11.93 6.16
N ASN A 27 -5.28 10.66 5.84
CA ASN A 27 -6.63 10.13 5.75
C ASN A 27 -7.33 10.10 7.12
N ALA A 28 -6.62 9.79 8.20
CA ALA A 28 -7.18 9.85 9.56
C ALA A 28 -7.57 11.27 9.97
N LEU A 29 -6.81 12.28 9.54
CA LEU A 29 -7.13 13.69 9.81
C LEU A 29 -8.32 14.19 8.99
N ARG A 30 -8.40 13.80 7.72
CA ARG A 30 -9.49 14.14 6.81
C ARG A 30 -9.81 12.95 5.89
N PRO A 31 -10.76 12.10 6.29
CA PRO A 31 -11.13 10.93 5.49
C PRO A 31 -11.78 11.33 4.17
N GLY A 32 -11.60 10.49 3.14
CA GLY A 32 -12.36 10.60 1.88
C GLY A 32 -11.97 11.78 1.00
N THR A 33 -10.78 12.36 1.19
CA THR A 33 -10.29 13.43 0.31
C THR A 33 -10.06 12.93 -1.11
N LEU A 34 -10.25 13.81 -2.10
CA LEU A 34 -9.96 13.53 -3.51
C LEU A 34 -8.50 13.09 -3.73
N PHE A 35 -7.56 13.64 -2.96
CA PHE A 35 -6.15 13.28 -3.07
C PHE A 35 -5.89 11.82 -2.69
N VAL A 36 -6.40 11.37 -1.54
CA VAL A 36 -6.21 9.98 -1.07
C VAL A 36 -6.83 9.00 -2.07
N ARG A 37 -8.06 9.28 -2.53
CA ARG A 37 -8.74 8.47 -3.55
C ARG A 37 -7.98 8.44 -4.88
N ALA A 38 -7.54 9.59 -5.38
CA ALA A 38 -6.82 9.67 -6.65
C ALA A 38 -5.47 8.93 -6.57
N PHE A 39 -4.78 9.02 -5.44
CA PHE A 39 -3.53 8.30 -5.21
C PHE A 39 -3.73 6.78 -5.30
N PHE A 40 -4.68 6.23 -4.54
CA PHE A 40 -4.91 4.79 -4.51
C PHE A 40 -5.46 4.27 -5.84
N ASN A 41 -6.40 4.99 -6.48
CA ASN A 41 -6.85 4.65 -7.82
C ASN A 41 -5.71 4.52 -8.85
N ALA A 42 -4.65 5.32 -8.70
CA ALA A 42 -3.51 5.31 -9.60
C ALA A 42 -2.41 4.29 -9.23
N LYS A 43 -2.31 3.92 -7.95
CA LYS A 43 -1.13 3.19 -7.41
C LYS A 43 -1.46 1.86 -6.74
N ALA A 44 -2.72 1.53 -6.48
CA ALA A 44 -3.12 0.30 -5.80
C ALA A 44 -2.53 -0.95 -6.46
N ASP A 45 -2.58 -1.03 -7.79
CA ASP A 45 -2.07 -2.19 -8.53
C ASP A 45 -0.54 -2.32 -8.44
N GLU A 46 0.18 -1.20 -8.51
CA GLU A 46 1.64 -1.17 -8.33
C GLU A 46 2.03 -1.63 -6.92
N ILE A 47 1.31 -1.12 -5.89
CA ILE A 47 1.53 -1.51 -4.50
C ILE A 47 1.31 -3.02 -4.33
N VAL A 48 0.18 -3.56 -4.80
CA VAL A 48 -0.10 -5.01 -4.72
C VAL A 48 1.02 -5.82 -5.37
N ASN A 49 1.48 -5.43 -6.57
CA ASN A 49 2.53 -6.14 -7.27
C ASN A 49 3.87 -6.12 -6.53
N ILE A 50 4.25 -4.99 -5.93
CA ILE A 50 5.49 -4.83 -5.16
C ILE A 50 5.50 -5.72 -3.91
N PHE A 51 4.36 -5.82 -3.22
CA PHE A 51 4.23 -6.59 -1.98
C PHE A 51 3.88 -8.07 -2.19
N ARG A 52 3.55 -8.48 -3.42
CA ARG A 52 3.19 -9.86 -3.77
C ARG A 52 4.24 -10.89 -3.32
N THR A 53 5.51 -10.56 -3.52
CA THR A 53 6.66 -11.41 -3.14
C THR A 53 7.34 -10.96 -1.85
N GLY A 54 6.69 -10.09 -1.07
CA GLY A 54 7.21 -9.60 0.20
C GLY A 54 6.97 -10.57 1.37
N PRO A 55 7.63 -10.32 2.52
CA PRO A 55 7.40 -11.06 3.76
C PRO A 55 5.94 -11.03 4.21
N ALA A 56 5.46 -12.14 4.80
CA ALA A 56 4.07 -12.27 5.27
C ALA A 56 3.67 -11.16 6.27
N GLU A 57 4.59 -10.76 7.15
CA GLU A 57 4.35 -9.68 8.11
C GLU A 57 4.09 -8.33 7.43
N GLN A 58 4.89 -7.98 6.41
CA GLN A 58 4.70 -6.75 5.65
C GLN A 58 3.36 -6.78 4.87
N LYS A 59 2.99 -7.93 4.30
CA LYS A 59 1.69 -8.09 3.64
C LYS A 59 0.54 -7.86 4.63
N GLN A 60 0.62 -8.45 5.82
CA GLN A 60 -0.40 -8.28 6.86
C GLN A 60 -0.53 -6.81 7.30
N GLN A 61 0.59 -6.15 7.55
CA GLN A 61 0.61 -4.73 7.93
C GLN A 61 0.03 -3.84 6.83
N LEU A 62 0.40 -4.08 5.57
CA LEU A 62 -0.12 -3.36 4.41
C LEU A 62 -1.64 -3.50 4.30
N VAL A 63 -2.15 -4.73 4.36
CA VAL A 63 -3.60 -4.99 4.21
C VAL A 63 -4.39 -4.30 5.32
N THR A 64 -3.91 -4.35 6.56
CA THR A 64 -4.55 -3.62 7.68
C THR A 64 -4.60 -2.12 7.40
N MET A 65 -3.47 -1.52 6.98
CA MET A 65 -3.40 -0.09 6.70
C MET A 65 -4.32 0.35 5.56
N LEU A 66 -4.33 -0.43 4.46
CA LEU A 66 -5.14 -0.12 3.28
C LEU A 66 -6.62 -0.39 3.50
N SER A 67 -7.00 -1.28 4.42
CA SER A 67 -8.40 -1.47 4.79
C SER A 67 -9.04 -0.21 5.37
N ASP A 68 -8.24 0.60 6.08
CA ASP A 68 -8.70 1.88 6.64
C ASP A 68 -8.57 3.03 5.63
N ALA A 69 -7.50 3.02 4.83
CA ALA A 69 -7.18 4.14 3.94
C ALA A 69 -7.91 4.09 2.59
N ASP A 70 -8.22 2.89 2.11
CA ASP A 70 -8.79 2.62 0.79
C ASP A 70 -9.73 1.38 0.81
N PRO A 71 -10.90 1.50 1.47
CA PRO A 71 -11.83 0.38 1.60
C PRO A 71 -12.43 -0.08 0.27
N ASP A 72 -12.44 0.79 -0.75
CA ASP A 72 -13.02 0.50 -2.08
C ASP A 72 -12.27 -0.64 -2.81
N ASP A 73 -10.96 -0.77 -2.56
CA ASP A 73 -10.08 -1.81 -3.14
C ASP A 73 -9.77 -2.96 -2.15
N LEU A 74 -10.50 -3.09 -1.03
CA LEU A 74 -10.22 -4.08 0.01
C LEU A 74 -10.09 -5.52 -0.52
N ALA A 75 -10.96 -5.91 -1.46
CA ALA A 75 -10.93 -7.25 -2.05
C ALA A 75 -9.61 -7.53 -2.79
N LYS A 76 -9.03 -6.51 -3.42
CA LYS A 76 -7.73 -6.56 -4.11
C LYS A 76 -6.62 -6.80 -3.09
N TYR A 77 -6.59 -6.07 -1.98
CA TYR A 77 -5.56 -6.19 -0.96
C TYR A 77 -5.60 -7.54 -0.26
N GLN A 78 -6.78 -8.09 0.00
CA GLN A 78 -6.92 -9.42 0.60
C GLN A 78 -6.30 -10.55 -0.23
N THR A 79 -6.09 -10.35 -1.55
CA THR A 79 -5.40 -11.35 -2.37
C THR A 79 -3.96 -11.60 -1.93
N LEU A 80 -3.31 -10.61 -1.30
CA LEU A 80 -1.94 -10.72 -0.80
C LEU A 80 -1.79 -11.74 0.32
N LEU A 81 -2.82 -11.92 1.16
CA LEU A 81 -2.80 -12.85 2.30
C LEU A 81 -3.10 -14.30 1.90
N LYS A 82 -3.63 -14.51 0.69
CA LYS A 82 -3.97 -15.83 0.16
C LYS A 82 -2.80 -16.47 -0.62
N GLN A 83 -1.71 -15.73 -0.81
CA GLN A 83 -0.51 -16.13 -1.57
C GLN A 83 0.70 -16.23 -0.66
#